data_AF-A0A959WRX2-F1
#
_entry.id   AF-A0A959WRX2-F1
#
_cell.length_a   1.000
_cell.length_b   1.000
_cell.length_c   1.000
_cell.angle_alpha   90.00
_cell.angle_beta   90.00
_cell.angle_gamma   90.00
#
_symmetry.space_group_name_H-M   'P 1'
#
loop_
_entity.id
_entity.type
_entity.pdbx_description
1 polymer ?
#
loop_
_entity_poly.entity_id
_entity_poly.type
_entity_poly.pdbx_seq_one_letter_code
_entity_poly.pdbx_strand_id
1 'polypeptide(L)'
;MEAATQTSETQSQAAPPPRLRERYDDEIRPALTKKFGYSTPMSAPRLVKVTLNMGIGEASRSSNVIDDAVAELATITGQRPSLRRARKSIAAFKLREGMPVGVAVTLRKARMWEFTDRLVSIAIPRIRDFRGLNPRSFDGRGNYTLGIREQLIFPEIDYDSISETRGLDITFSTTAATDEEGFELLLGLGFPFAQEGRPGGKSPEEIEAEEEERRKEEARARAEAEQAALEQLKEENPDAYEKPEPEAAEGEGEESGGNDGEEEE
;
A
#
# COMPACT_ATOMS: atom_id res chain seq x y z
N MET A 1 -7.24 47.23 55.53
CA MET A 1 -7.86 46.73 54.29
C MET A 1 -6.75 46.56 53.28
N GLU A 2 -6.18 45.37 53.18
CA GLU A 2 -5.20 45.05 52.15
C GLU A 2 -5.46 43.61 51.75
N ALA A 3 -6.36 43.44 50.78
CA ALA A 3 -6.67 42.13 50.22
C ALA A 3 -5.69 41.89 49.06
N ALA A 4 -4.72 41.01 49.30
CA ALA A 4 -3.81 40.53 48.29
C ALA A 4 -4.59 39.74 47.23
N THR A 5 -4.70 40.29 46.03
CA THR A 5 -5.22 39.61 44.86
C THR A 5 -4.17 38.62 44.36
N GLN A 6 -4.32 37.34 44.71
CA GLN A 6 -3.60 36.26 44.04
C GLN A 6 -4.22 36.05 42.66
N THR A 7 -3.55 36.53 41.62
CA THR A 7 -3.87 36.19 40.24
C THR A 7 -3.37 34.77 39.96
N SER A 8 -4.28 33.82 39.87
CA SER A 8 -3.98 32.45 39.45
C SER A 8 -3.59 32.43 37.97
N GLU A 9 -2.32 32.15 37.68
CA GLU A 9 -1.83 31.89 36.33
C GLU A 9 -2.49 30.62 35.79
N THR A 10 -3.41 30.77 34.83
CA THR A 10 -3.92 29.64 34.05
C THR A 10 -2.82 29.21 33.09
N GLN A 11 -2.04 28.20 33.46
CA GLN A 11 -1.14 27.52 32.54
C GLN A 11 -1.97 26.84 31.45
N SER A 12 -1.99 27.45 30.27
CA SER A 12 -2.50 26.82 29.04
C SER A 12 -1.57 25.67 28.68
N GLN A 13 -1.83 24.47 29.20
CA GLN A 13 -1.20 23.25 28.70
C GLN A 13 -1.59 23.08 27.23
N ALA A 14 -0.64 23.36 26.34
CA ALA A 14 -0.78 23.01 24.93
C ALA A 14 -0.99 21.49 24.85
N ALA A 15 -2.03 21.06 24.12
CA ALA A 15 -2.29 19.64 23.93
C ALA A 15 -1.01 18.93 23.44
N PRO A 16 -0.68 17.73 23.98
CA PRO A 16 0.52 17.02 23.60
C PRO A 16 0.57 16.80 22.08
N PRO A 17 1.77 16.79 21.47
CA PRO A 17 1.87 16.56 20.04
C PRO A 17 1.22 15.22 19.67
N PRO A 18 0.53 15.13 18.51
CA PRO A 18 -0.02 13.86 18.08
C PRO A 18 1.10 12.82 17.93
N ARG A 19 0.93 11.64 18.51
CA ARG A 19 1.91 10.54 18.48
C ARG A 19 2.47 10.26 17.08
N LEU A 20 1.61 10.22 16.07
CA LEU A 20 2.02 9.94 14.68
C LEU A 20 2.87 11.07 14.08
N ARG A 21 2.71 12.31 14.57
CA ARG A 21 3.53 13.45 14.16
C ARG A 21 4.94 13.35 14.74
N GLU A 22 5.07 12.99 16.00
CA GLU A 22 6.39 12.78 16.63
C GLU A 22 7.16 11.67 15.90
N ARG A 23 6.51 10.53 15.68
CA ARG A 23 7.08 9.44 14.89
C ARG A 23 7.50 9.87 13.49
N TYR A 24 6.73 10.75 12.86
CA TYR A 24 7.11 11.30 11.55
C TYR A 24 8.39 12.13 11.61
N ASP A 25 8.51 13.01 12.60
CA ASP A 25 9.66 13.91 12.74
C ASP A 25 10.95 13.15 13.15
N ASP A 26 10.82 12.11 13.97
CA ASP A 26 11.94 11.39 14.59
C ASP A 26 12.42 10.18 13.77
N GLU A 27 11.51 9.41 13.18
CA GLU A 27 11.85 8.14 12.50
C GLU A 27 11.66 8.23 10.98
N ILE A 28 10.48 8.67 10.55
CA ILE A 28 10.06 8.54 9.14
C ILE A 28 10.78 9.55 8.25
N ARG A 29 10.86 10.83 8.67
CA ARG A 29 11.52 11.87 7.90
C ARG A 29 13.02 11.56 7.67
N PRO A 30 13.81 11.14 8.69
CA PRO A 30 15.18 10.71 8.45
C PRO A 30 15.29 9.49 7.53
N ALA A 31 14.41 8.49 7.68
CA ALA A 31 14.41 7.30 6.83
C ALA A 31 14.14 7.66 5.35
N LEU A 32 13.16 8.51 5.08
CA LEU A 32 12.85 9.00 3.72
C LEU A 32 14.00 9.81 3.13
N THR A 33 14.61 10.69 3.93
CA THR A 33 15.76 11.49 3.51
C THR A 33 16.93 10.61 3.11
N LYS A 34 17.20 9.55 3.88
CA LYS A 34 18.26 8.59 3.58
C LYS A 34 17.95 7.75 2.33
N LYS A 35 16.70 7.34 2.15
CA LYS A 35 16.27 6.50 1.02
C LYS A 35 16.34 7.23 -0.32
N PHE A 36 15.87 8.47 -0.37
CA PHE A 36 15.80 9.26 -1.61
C PHE A 36 16.96 10.26 -1.77
N GLY A 37 17.86 10.37 -0.77
CA GLY A 37 19.06 11.19 -0.86
C GLY A 37 18.79 12.71 -0.95
N TYR A 38 17.72 13.21 -0.33
CA TYR A 38 17.39 14.64 -0.41
C TYR A 38 18.50 15.51 0.18
N SER A 39 18.83 16.60 -0.52
CA SER A 39 19.83 17.57 -0.07
C SER A 39 19.38 18.38 1.15
N THR A 40 18.07 18.54 1.34
CA THR A 40 17.49 19.38 2.38
C THR A 40 16.38 18.62 3.12
N PRO A 41 16.34 18.66 4.48
CA PRO A 41 15.29 17.99 5.26
C PRO A 41 13.87 18.47 4.93
N MET A 42 13.73 19.70 4.45
CA MET A 42 12.44 20.30 4.06
C MET A 42 11.90 19.77 2.74
N SER A 43 12.73 19.11 1.93
CA SER A 43 12.32 18.47 0.68
C SER A 43 11.66 17.11 0.91
N ALA A 44 11.77 16.56 2.13
CA ALA A 44 11.15 15.29 2.46
C ALA A 44 9.61 15.39 2.35
N PRO A 45 8.95 14.38 1.73
CA PRO A 45 7.50 14.33 1.62
C PRO A 45 6.80 14.43 2.98
N ARG A 46 5.71 15.20 3.03
CA ARG A 46 4.85 15.34 4.22
C ARG A 46 3.37 15.32 3.85
N LEU A 47 2.53 15.01 4.83
CA LEU A 47 1.08 15.17 4.71
C LEU A 47 0.67 16.66 4.79
N VAL A 48 -0.09 17.14 3.81
CA VAL A 48 -0.56 18.53 3.71
C VAL A 48 -1.97 18.69 4.27
N LYS A 49 -2.85 17.75 3.90
CA LYS A 49 -4.24 17.69 4.32
C LYS A 49 -4.79 16.29 4.09
N VAL A 50 -5.82 15.94 4.85
CA VAL A 50 -6.68 14.80 4.58
C VAL A 50 -8.07 15.33 4.30
N THR A 51 -8.65 14.95 3.16
CA THR A 51 -10.01 15.34 2.78
C THR A 51 -10.90 14.12 2.82
N LEU A 52 -11.98 14.23 3.57
CA LEU A 52 -13.01 13.21 3.64
C LEU A 52 -14.23 13.72 2.88
N ASN A 53 -14.81 12.87 2.05
CA ASN A 53 -15.96 13.19 1.23
C ASN A 53 -16.96 12.04 1.26
N MET A 54 -18.24 12.36 1.49
CA MET A 54 -19.34 11.42 1.34
C MET A 54 -20.28 11.93 0.25
N GLY A 55 -20.43 11.14 -0.80
CA GLY A 55 -21.46 11.34 -1.82
C GLY A 55 -22.77 10.70 -1.37
N ILE A 56 -23.85 11.50 -1.31
CA ILE A 56 -25.16 11.03 -0.86
C ILE A 56 -26.12 11.22 -2.04
N GLY A 57 -26.30 10.17 -2.84
CA GLY A 57 -27.16 10.23 -4.04
C GLY A 57 -28.63 10.57 -3.70
N GLU A 58 -29.10 10.17 -2.53
CA GLU A 58 -30.47 10.40 -2.06
C GLU A 58 -30.70 11.76 -1.39
N ALA A 59 -29.63 12.53 -1.17
CA ALA A 59 -29.66 13.85 -0.53
C ALA A 59 -30.60 14.86 -1.22
N SER A 60 -30.85 14.67 -2.51
CA SER A 60 -31.78 15.51 -3.27
C SER A 60 -33.25 15.32 -2.87
N ARG A 61 -33.60 14.20 -2.22
CA ARG A 61 -34.98 13.82 -1.89
C ARG A 61 -35.32 14.03 -0.42
N SER A 62 -34.33 13.91 0.47
CA SER A 62 -34.51 14.02 1.92
C SER A 62 -33.41 14.87 2.55
N SER A 63 -33.80 15.92 3.27
CA SER A 63 -32.88 16.77 4.02
C SER A 63 -32.28 16.05 5.23
N ASN A 64 -33.07 15.17 5.86
CA ASN A 64 -32.69 14.49 7.10
C ASN A 64 -31.45 13.60 6.90
N VAL A 65 -31.35 12.91 5.77
CA VAL A 65 -30.20 12.05 5.42
C VAL A 65 -28.89 12.85 5.37
N ILE A 66 -28.95 14.12 4.94
CA ILE A 66 -27.77 14.99 4.92
C ILE A 66 -27.38 15.38 6.33
N ASP A 67 -28.35 15.75 7.17
CA ASP A 67 -28.09 16.17 8.54
C ASP A 67 -27.48 15.03 9.37
N ASP A 68 -27.96 13.80 9.17
CA ASP A 68 -27.37 12.59 9.76
C ASP A 68 -25.92 12.41 9.30
N ALA A 69 -25.64 12.55 8.00
CA ALA A 69 -24.28 12.42 7.48
C ALA A 69 -23.33 13.53 7.99
N VAL A 70 -23.85 14.74 8.20
CA VAL A 70 -23.11 15.84 8.82
C VAL A 70 -22.76 15.48 10.26
N ALA A 71 -23.69 14.89 11.02
CA ALA A 71 -23.47 14.46 12.38
C ALA A 71 -22.46 13.31 12.47
N GLU A 72 -22.62 12.26 11.67
CA GLU A 72 -21.69 11.11 11.60
C GLU A 72 -20.25 11.56 11.29
N LEU A 73 -20.04 12.36 10.24
CA LEU A 73 -18.71 12.87 9.90
C LEU A 73 -18.15 13.83 10.95
N ALA A 74 -19.01 14.63 11.60
CA ALA A 74 -18.58 15.49 12.69
C ALA A 74 -18.06 14.66 13.88
N THR A 75 -18.74 13.56 14.20
CA THR A 75 -18.35 12.61 15.24
C THR A 75 -17.03 11.93 14.90
N ILE A 76 -16.86 11.44 13.66
CA ILE A 76 -15.60 10.80 13.22
C ILE A 76 -14.43 11.77 13.28
N THR A 77 -14.61 13.00 12.76
CA THR A 77 -13.48 13.92 12.52
C THR A 77 -13.28 14.99 13.60
N GLY A 78 -14.21 15.14 14.53
CA GLY A 78 -14.23 16.25 15.50
C GLY A 78 -14.35 17.63 14.86
N GLN A 79 -14.81 17.70 13.60
CA GLN A 79 -14.93 18.92 12.83
C GLN A 79 -16.23 18.94 12.06
N ARG A 80 -16.98 20.04 12.16
CA ARG A 80 -18.23 20.22 11.41
C ARG A 80 -17.96 20.17 9.89
N PRO A 81 -18.56 19.24 9.15
CA PRO A 81 -18.42 19.16 7.70
C PRO A 81 -19.10 20.32 6.97
N SER A 82 -18.64 20.56 5.74
CA SER A 82 -19.24 21.52 4.82
C SER A 82 -20.17 20.81 3.84
N LEU A 83 -21.36 21.38 3.60
CA LEU A 83 -22.30 20.85 2.60
C LEU A 83 -21.80 21.18 1.19
N ARG A 84 -21.83 20.18 0.31
CA ARG A 84 -21.52 20.29 -1.12
C ARG A 84 -22.81 20.40 -1.91
N ARG A 85 -22.96 21.52 -2.62
CA ARG A 85 -24.09 21.80 -3.51
C ARG A 85 -23.72 21.54 -4.97
N ALA A 86 -24.69 21.08 -5.76
CA ALA A 86 -24.55 20.88 -7.19
C ALA A 86 -24.22 22.20 -7.89
N ARG A 87 -23.19 22.19 -8.75
CA ARG A 87 -22.81 23.36 -9.56
C ARG A 87 -23.54 23.45 -10.89
N LYS A 88 -24.09 22.33 -11.37
CA LYS A 88 -24.79 22.25 -12.66
C LYS A 88 -26.04 21.41 -12.49
N SER A 89 -27.08 21.76 -13.23
CA SER A 89 -28.30 20.96 -13.33
C SER A 89 -28.08 19.82 -14.34
N ILE A 90 -28.37 18.58 -13.93
CA ILE A 90 -28.24 17.39 -14.77
C ILE A 90 -29.50 16.54 -14.62
N ALA A 91 -30.28 16.45 -15.70
CA ALA A 91 -31.58 15.77 -15.70
C ALA A 91 -31.47 14.26 -15.41
N ALA A 92 -30.42 13.58 -15.90
CA ALA A 92 -30.21 12.15 -15.69
C ALA A 92 -30.14 11.77 -14.19
N PHE A 93 -29.52 12.62 -13.37
CA PHE A 93 -29.43 12.44 -11.92
C PHE A 93 -30.56 13.13 -11.15
N LYS A 94 -31.54 13.71 -11.86
CA LYS A 94 -32.62 14.53 -11.29
C LYS A 94 -32.09 15.68 -10.42
N LEU A 95 -30.90 16.21 -10.75
CA LEU A 95 -30.23 17.25 -9.99
C LEU A 95 -30.48 18.64 -10.58
N ARG A 96 -30.79 19.62 -9.72
CA ARG A 96 -30.80 21.05 -10.02
C ARG A 96 -29.64 21.74 -9.33
N GLU A 97 -29.16 22.83 -9.93
CA GLU A 97 -28.13 23.69 -9.36
C GLU A 97 -28.51 24.18 -7.96
N GLY A 98 -27.53 24.21 -7.05
CA GLY A 98 -27.73 24.63 -5.65
C GLY A 98 -28.27 23.55 -4.71
N MET A 99 -28.77 22.42 -5.23
CA MET A 99 -29.23 21.32 -4.36
C MET A 99 -28.06 20.65 -3.64
N PRO A 100 -28.21 20.24 -2.37
CA PRO A 100 -27.19 19.48 -1.65
C PRO A 100 -27.02 18.08 -2.25
N VAL A 101 -25.77 17.64 -2.38
CA VAL A 101 -25.39 16.34 -2.99
C VAL A 101 -24.51 15.51 -2.05
N GLY A 102 -23.80 16.16 -1.14
CA GLY A 102 -22.90 15.46 -0.23
C GLY A 102 -22.29 16.37 0.81
N VAL A 103 -21.38 15.81 1.59
CA VAL A 103 -20.71 16.47 2.70
C VAL A 103 -19.22 16.19 2.61
N ALA A 104 -18.42 17.21 2.92
CA ALA A 104 -16.97 17.06 2.91
C ALA A 104 -16.33 17.85 4.04
N VAL A 105 -15.23 17.30 4.56
CA VAL A 105 -14.42 17.94 5.60
C VAL A 105 -12.94 17.84 5.22
N THR A 106 -12.19 18.90 5.51
CA THR A 106 -10.74 18.93 5.28
C THR A 106 -10.05 19.09 6.62
N LEU A 107 -9.23 18.10 6.95
CA LEU A 107 -8.43 18.06 8.17
C LEU A 107 -7.00 18.50 7.87
N ARG A 108 -6.44 19.29 8.79
CA ARG A 108 -5.06 19.80 8.75
C ARG A 108 -4.47 19.82 10.16
N LYS A 109 -3.15 19.94 10.26
CA LYS A 109 -2.43 20.04 11.54
C LYS A 109 -2.76 18.86 12.47
N ALA A 110 -3.01 19.11 13.76
CA ALA A 110 -3.19 18.05 14.76
C ALA A 110 -4.32 17.06 14.42
N ARG A 111 -5.51 17.56 14.06
CA ARG A 111 -6.68 16.72 13.71
C ARG A 111 -6.41 15.78 12.54
N MET A 112 -5.57 16.20 11.59
CA MET A 112 -5.17 15.36 10.47
C MET A 112 -4.33 14.18 10.95
N TRP A 113 -3.33 14.42 11.80
CA TRP A 113 -2.46 13.38 12.33
C TRP A 113 -3.21 12.42 13.25
N GLU A 114 -4.07 12.93 14.12
CA GLU A 114 -4.92 12.11 14.99
C GLU A 114 -5.92 11.26 14.19
N PHE A 115 -6.53 11.82 13.16
CA PHE A 115 -7.43 11.08 12.28
C PHE A 115 -6.69 9.95 11.54
N THR A 116 -5.52 10.25 10.95
CA THR A 116 -4.72 9.24 10.25
C THR A 116 -4.27 8.13 11.19
N ASP A 117 -3.83 8.47 12.41
CA ASP A 117 -3.42 7.47 13.41
C ASP A 117 -4.58 6.55 13.78
N ARG A 118 -5.76 7.11 14.02
CA ARG A 118 -6.98 6.35 14.34
C ARG A 118 -7.45 5.49 13.17
N LEU A 119 -7.34 6.01 11.95
CA LEU A 119 -7.70 5.28 10.74
C LEU A 119 -6.80 4.04 10.58
N VAL A 120 -5.49 4.20 10.69
CA VAL A 120 -4.51 3.12 10.51
C VAL A 120 -4.58 2.10 11.66
N SER A 121 -4.58 2.59 12.90
CA SER A 121 -4.47 1.72 14.08
C SER A 121 -5.78 1.02 14.44
N ILE A 122 -6.93 1.63 14.17
CA ILE A 122 -8.23 1.14 14.66
C ILE A 122 -9.21 0.85 13.53
N ALA A 123 -9.42 1.79 12.60
CA ALA A 123 -10.52 1.67 11.65
C ALA A 123 -10.23 0.69 10.50
N ILE A 124 -9.02 0.70 9.92
CA ILE A 124 -8.65 -0.19 8.82
C ILE A 124 -8.73 -1.68 9.21
N PRO A 125 -8.21 -2.13 10.37
CA PRO A 125 -8.34 -3.52 10.80
C PRO A 125 -9.79 -3.99 10.96
N ARG A 126 -10.75 -3.08 11.12
CA ARG A 126 -12.19 -3.38 11.24
C ARG A 126 -12.91 -3.49 9.89
N ILE A 127 -12.22 -3.24 8.77
CA ILE A 127 -12.78 -3.45 7.44
C ILE A 127 -13.03 -4.95 7.24
N ARG A 128 -14.26 -5.32 6.87
CA ARG A 128 -14.61 -6.70 6.52
C ARG A 128 -13.81 -7.16 5.31
N ASP A 129 -13.27 -8.38 5.38
CA ASP A 129 -12.44 -9.01 4.33
C ASP A 129 -11.25 -8.15 3.90
N PHE A 130 -10.58 -7.51 4.85
CA PHE A 130 -9.41 -6.66 4.56
C PHE A 130 -8.22 -7.47 4.03
N ARG A 131 -7.79 -7.17 2.80
CA ARG A 131 -6.64 -7.81 2.12
C ARG A 131 -5.44 -6.87 1.94
N GLY A 132 -5.44 -5.73 2.63
CA GLY A 132 -4.50 -4.64 2.36
C GLY A 132 -5.12 -3.55 1.48
N LEU A 133 -4.58 -2.34 1.63
CA LEU A 133 -4.92 -1.19 0.80
C LEU A 133 -4.29 -1.34 -0.59
N ASN A 134 -5.03 -0.95 -1.63
CA ASN A 134 -4.54 -1.02 -3.00
C ASN A 134 -3.41 0.00 -3.21
N PRO A 135 -2.18 -0.42 -3.53
CA PRO A 135 -1.07 0.49 -3.77
C PRO A 135 -1.16 1.21 -5.12
N ARG A 136 -2.09 0.82 -6.01
CA ARG A 136 -2.30 1.47 -7.32
C ARG A 136 -3.23 2.69 -7.25
N SER A 137 -3.79 3.01 -6.08
CA SER A 137 -4.75 4.12 -5.92
C SER A 137 -4.09 5.50 -5.74
N PHE A 138 -2.84 5.65 -6.20
CA PHE A 138 -2.18 6.95 -6.30
C PHE A 138 -2.56 7.65 -7.61
N ASP A 139 -2.43 8.97 -7.62
CA ASP A 139 -2.85 9.83 -8.73
C ASP A 139 -1.73 10.21 -9.71
N GLY A 140 -0.56 9.60 -9.62
CA GLY A 140 0.63 9.96 -10.41
C GLY A 140 1.41 11.14 -9.85
N ARG A 141 0.93 11.78 -8.78
CA ARG A 141 1.52 12.97 -8.15
C ARG A 141 1.65 12.80 -6.64
N GLY A 142 1.76 11.57 -6.17
CA GLY A 142 1.99 11.25 -4.76
C GLY A 142 0.79 11.47 -3.84
N ASN A 143 -0.41 11.75 -4.37
CA ASN A 143 -1.63 11.78 -3.56
C ASN A 143 -2.31 10.41 -3.59
N TYR A 144 -2.86 10.01 -2.45
CA TYR A 144 -3.49 8.71 -2.31
C TYR A 144 -4.98 8.88 -2.01
N THR A 145 -5.83 8.11 -2.68
CA THR A 145 -7.26 8.06 -2.38
C THR A 145 -7.68 6.65 -2.06
N LEU A 146 -8.42 6.49 -0.96
CA LEU A 146 -9.05 5.22 -0.59
C LEU A 146 -10.55 5.42 -0.44
N GLY A 147 -11.32 4.46 -0.98
CA GLY A 147 -12.76 4.40 -0.83
C GLY A 147 -13.12 3.36 0.23
N ILE A 148 -13.92 3.77 1.21
CA ILE A 148 -14.48 2.92 2.25
C ILE A 148 -15.95 2.71 1.94
N ARG A 149 -16.40 1.45 1.98
CA ARG A 149 -17.79 1.11 1.63
C ARG A 149 -18.77 1.40 2.76
N GLU A 150 -18.32 1.29 4.01
CA GLU A 150 -19.18 1.34 5.20
C GLU A 150 -18.52 2.24 6.26
N GLN A 151 -19.25 3.22 6.78
CA GLN A 151 -18.77 4.12 7.84
C GLN A 151 -18.66 3.44 9.22
N LEU A 152 -19.20 2.22 9.36
CA LEU A 152 -19.20 1.40 10.58
C LEU A 152 -17.82 0.97 11.07
N ILE A 153 -16.78 1.18 10.26
CA ILE A 153 -15.40 0.86 10.65
C ILE A 153 -14.90 1.77 11.79
N PHE A 154 -15.52 2.94 11.96
CA PHE A 154 -15.16 3.90 12.99
C PHE A 154 -15.86 3.54 14.32
N PRO A 155 -15.11 3.34 15.42
CA PRO A 155 -15.71 3.02 16.73
C PRO A 155 -16.60 4.11 17.31
N GLU A 156 -16.48 5.34 16.83
CA GLU A 156 -17.28 6.46 17.30
C GLU A 156 -18.71 6.47 16.75
N ILE A 157 -18.98 5.66 15.73
CA ILE A 157 -20.31 5.53 15.15
C ILE A 157 -21.06 4.40 15.85
N ASP A 158 -22.22 4.74 16.41
CA ASP A 158 -23.15 3.77 17.01
C ASP A 158 -23.96 3.07 15.91
N TYR A 159 -23.94 1.74 15.93
CA TYR A 159 -24.65 0.89 14.99
C TYR A 159 -26.16 1.14 15.02
N ASP A 160 -26.73 1.35 16.20
CA ASP A 160 -28.18 1.49 16.38
C ASP A 160 -28.70 2.85 15.89
N SER A 161 -27.81 3.83 15.75
CA SER A 161 -28.15 5.18 15.30
C SER A 161 -28.20 5.33 13.77
N ILE A 162 -27.70 4.33 13.03
CA ILE A 162 -27.57 4.42 11.58
C ILE A 162 -28.84 3.94 10.88
N SER A 163 -29.38 4.79 10.01
CA SER A 163 -30.49 4.44 9.11
C SER A 163 -30.01 3.64 7.90
N GLU A 164 -28.88 4.05 7.30
CA GLU A 164 -28.36 3.47 6.06
C GLU A 164 -26.82 3.45 6.03
N THR A 165 -26.25 2.38 5.47
CA THR A 165 -24.81 2.28 5.25
C THR A 165 -24.37 3.18 4.09
N ARG A 166 -23.35 3.99 4.33
CA ARG A 166 -22.85 5.00 3.41
C ARG A 166 -21.34 4.81 3.18
N GLY A 167 -20.94 5.02 1.93
CA GLY A 167 -19.53 5.05 1.56
C GLY A 167 -18.86 6.38 1.93
N LEU A 168 -17.54 6.32 2.08
CA LEU A 168 -16.67 7.44 2.43
C LEU A 168 -15.40 7.39 1.59
N ASP A 169 -15.10 8.47 0.89
CA ASP A 169 -13.82 8.63 0.20
C ASP A 169 -12.87 9.45 1.06
N ILE A 170 -11.64 8.97 1.23
CA ILE A 170 -10.59 9.64 1.97
C ILE A 170 -9.41 9.89 1.03
N THR A 171 -9.07 11.16 0.83
CA THR A 171 -7.93 11.59 0.03
C THR A 171 -6.85 12.17 0.92
N PHE A 172 -5.66 11.58 0.86
CA PHE A 172 -4.43 12.04 1.48
C PHE A 172 -3.66 12.88 0.47
N SER A 173 -3.56 14.18 0.72
CA SER A 173 -2.72 15.06 -0.08
C SER A 173 -1.34 15.19 0.55
N THR A 174 -0.31 14.86 -0.22
CA THR A 174 1.09 14.94 0.22
C THR A 174 1.81 16.07 -0.51
N THR A 175 3.07 16.31 -0.16
CA THR A 175 4.00 17.16 -0.93
C THR A 175 4.88 16.36 -1.89
N ALA A 176 4.72 15.03 -1.96
CA ALA A 176 5.52 14.19 -2.84
C ALA A 176 5.33 14.59 -4.30
N ALA A 177 6.38 14.47 -5.11
CA ALA A 177 6.29 14.71 -6.55
C ALA A 177 5.90 13.44 -7.32
N THR A 178 6.27 12.27 -6.78
CA THR A 178 6.07 10.96 -7.40
C THR A 178 5.27 10.04 -6.50
N ASP A 179 4.67 9.01 -7.09
CA ASP A 179 3.90 8.01 -6.35
C ASP A 179 4.78 7.12 -5.47
N GLU A 180 6.04 6.91 -5.87
CA GLU A 180 6.99 6.14 -5.05
C GLU A 180 7.26 6.85 -3.72
N GLU A 181 7.55 8.15 -3.76
CA GLU A 181 7.74 8.97 -2.56
C GLU A 181 6.50 9.00 -1.67
N GLY A 182 5.32 9.14 -2.29
CA GLY A 182 4.04 9.13 -1.59
C GLY A 182 3.74 7.78 -0.93
N PHE A 183 4.05 6.69 -1.64
CA PHE A 183 3.90 5.32 -1.13
C PHE A 183 4.79 5.06 0.07
N GLU A 184 6.08 5.41 -0.02
CA GLU A 184 7.03 5.23 1.09
C GLU A 184 6.65 6.06 2.32
N LEU A 185 6.14 7.27 2.12
CA LEU A 185 5.61 8.08 3.21
C LEU A 185 4.45 7.38 3.93
N LEU A 186 3.45 6.92 3.17
CA LEU A 186 2.27 6.26 3.76
C LEU A 186 2.64 4.91 4.39
N LEU A 187 3.56 4.17 3.78
CA LEU A 187 4.09 2.92 4.33
C LEU A 187 4.81 3.16 5.66
N GLY A 188 5.66 4.19 5.74
CA GLY A 188 6.32 4.59 6.98
C GLY A 188 5.34 5.02 8.08
N LEU A 189 4.20 5.61 7.70
CA LEU A 189 3.11 5.95 8.62
C LEU A 189 2.30 4.73 9.08
N GLY A 190 2.60 3.53 8.57
CA GLY A 190 1.99 2.27 8.98
C GLY A 190 0.78 1.85 8.15
N PHE A 191 0.57 2.43 6.97
CA PHE A 191 -0.53 2.01 6.11
C PHE A 191 -0.35 0.56 5.67
N PRO A 192 -1.33 -0.34 5.93
CA PRO A 192 -1.23 -1.74 5.56
C PRO A 192 -1.58 -1.91 4.09
N PHE A 193 -0.59 -1.75 3.21
CA PHE A 193 -0.73 -1.98 1.78
C PHE A 193 -0.75 -3.48 1.44
N ALA A 194 -1.47 -3.84 0.37
CA ALA A 194 -1.39 -5.17 -0.22
C ALA A 194 0.02 -5.41 -0.81
N GLN A 195 0.46 -6.67 -0.86
CA GLN A 195 1.81 -7.02 -1.34
C GLN A 195 2.03 -6.66 -2.82
N GLU A 196 0.97 -6.63 -3.62
CA GLU A 196 1.05 -6.40 -5.05
C GLU A 196 0.74 -4.95 -5.44
N GLY A 197 1.48 -4.43 -6.42
CA GLY A 197 1.16 -3.17 -7.10
C GLY A 197 1.88 -1.93 -6.58
N ARG A 198 2.98 -2.09 -5.82
CA ARG A 198 3.82 -0.98 -5.33
C ARG A 198 4.20 -0.02 -6.48
N PRO A 199 3.95 1.29 -6.35
CA PRO A 199 4.40 2.26 -7.34
C PRO A 199 5.93 2.23 -7.49
N GLY A 200 6.42 2.03 -8.72
CA GLY A 200 7.84 1.89 -9.01
C GLY A 200 8.45 0.53 -8.61
N GLY A 201 7.66 -0.40 -8.07
CA GLY A 201 8.07 -1.79 -7.87
C GLY A 201 8.07 -2.55 -9.20
N LYS A 202 9.00 -3.50 -9.35
CA LYS A 202 9.01 -4.43 -10.47
C LYS A 202 7.70 -5.20 -10.51
N SER A 203 7.14 -5.42 -11.70
CA SER A 203 5.94 -6.24 -11.85
C SER A 203 6.23 -7.67 -11.36
N PRO A 204 5.20 -8.46 -10.98
CA PRO A 204 5.41 -9.87 -10.63
C PRO A 204 6.19 -10.64 -11.71
N GLU A 205 5.95 -10.30 -12.98
CA GLU A 205 6.66 -10.87 -14.14
C GLU A 205 8.14 -10.48 -14.18
N GLU A 206 8.48 -9.23 -13.83
CA GLU A 206 9.87 -8.76 -13.76
C GLU A 206 10.64 -9.34 -12.57
N ILE A 207 9.95 -9.57 -11.44
CA ILE A 207 10.55 -10.25 -10.27
C ILE A 207 10.82 -11.71 -10.61
N GLU A 208 9.85 -12.39 -11.22
CA GLU A 208 10.00 -13.79 -11.65
C GLU A 208 11.10 -13.96 -12.69
N ALA A 209 11.21 -13.03 -13.65
CA ALA A 209 12.29 -13.01 -14.63
C ALA A 209 13.67 -12.83 -13.99
N GLU A 210 13.84 -11.90 -13.03
CA GLU A 210 15.10 -11.74 -12.31
C GLU A 210 15.44 -12.93 -11.42
N GLU A 211 14.45 -13.55 -10.77
CA GLU A 211 14.67 -14.77 -9.99
C GLU A 211 15.07 -15.94 -10.88
N GLU A 212 14.49 -16.05 -12.08
CA GLU A 212 14.84 -17.05 -13.06
C GLU A 212 16.24 -16.81 -13.65
N GLU A 213 16.60 -15.56 -13.95
CA GLU A 213 17.95 -15.18 -14.39
C GLU A 213 18.99 -15.47 -13.30
N ARG A 214 18.73 -15.08 -12.04
CA ARG A 214 19.62 -15.39 -10.91
C ARG A 214 19.79 -16.90 -10.72
N ARG A 215 18.71 -17.67 -10.89
CA ARG A 215 18.75 -19.15 -10.81
C ARG A 215 19.56 -19.77 -11.95
N LYS A 216 19.46 -19.20 -13.16
CA LYS A 216 20.26 -19.62 -14.34
C LYS A 216 21.74 -19.27 -14.16
N GLU A 217 22.05 -18.08 -13.63
CA GLU A 217 23.42 -17.66 -13.33
C GLU A 217 24.05 -18.53 -12.24
N GLU A 218 23.34 -18.82 -11.15
CA GLU A 218 23.81 -19.73 -10.10
C GLU A 218 24.03 -21.16 -10.62
N ALA A 219 23.12 -21.66 -11.48
CA ALA A 219 23.27 -22.98 -12.10
C ALA A 219 24.46 -23.03 -13.06
N ARG A 220 24.69 -21.98 -13.85
CA ARG A 220 25.84 -21.85 -14.74
C ARG A 220 27.15 -21.74 -13.98
N ALA A 221 27.21 -20.92 -12.93
CA ALA A 221 28.39 -20.79 -12.07
C ALA A 221 28.71 -22.10 -11.34
N ARG A 222 27.70 -22.86 -10.92
CA ARG A 222 27.89 -24.20 -10.33
C ARG A 222 28.41 -25.21 -11.35
N ALA A 223 27.89 -25.18 -12.58
CA ALA A 223 28.37 -26.05 -13.66
C ALA A 223 29.81 -25.70 -14.09
N GLU A 224 30.14 -24.41 -14.19
CA GLU A 224 31.51 -23.94 -14.49
C GLU A 224 32.47 -24.30 -13.34
N ALA A 225 32.06 -24.18 -12.08
CA ALA A 225 32.85 -24.62 -10.93
C ALA A 225 33.03 -26.14 -10.88
N GLU A 226 32.00 -26.92 -11.25
CA GLU A 226 32.07 -28.38 -11.33
C GLU A 226 32.97 -28.85 -12.48
N GLN A 227 32.90 -28.18 -13.65
CA GLN A 227 33.80 -28.41 -14.77
C GLN A 227 35.25 -28.05 -14.44
N ALA A 228 35.48 -26.91 -13.79
CA ALA A 228 36.82 -26.52 -13.35
C ALA A 228 37.39 -27.48 -12.29
N ALA A 229 36.56 -27.99 -11.38
CA ALA A 229 36.97 -29.02 -10.41
C ALA A 229 37.29 -30.36 -11.10
N LEU A 230 36.52 -30.75 -12.12
CA LEU A 230 36.79 -31.93 -12.95
C LEU A 230 38.07 -31.78 -13.79
N GLU A 231 38.37 -30.58 -14.31
CA GLU A 231 39.62 -30.29 -15.01
C GLU A 231 40.82 -30.31 -14.06
N GLN A 232 40.69 -29.74 -12.85
CA GLN A 232 41.74 -29.84 -11.82
C GLN A 232 42.00 -31.29 -11.39
N LEU A 233 40.94 -32.10 -11.22
CA LEU A 233 41.08 -33.53 -10.92
C LEU A 233 41.75 -34.31 -12.06
N LYS A 234 41.55 -33.90 -13.32
CA LYS A 234 42.22 -34.48 -14.49
C LYS A 234 43.69 -34.06 -14.61
N GLU A 235 44.04 -32.84 -14.20
CA GLU A 235 45.45 -32.38 -14.13
C GLU A 235 46.21 -33.02 -12.97
N GLU A 236 45.57 -33.23 -11.81
CA GLU A 236 46.20 -33.83 -10.62
C GLU A 236 46.34 -35.36 -10.72
N ASN A 237 45.53 -36.04 -11.53
CA ASN A 237 45.62 -37.49 -11.77
C ASN A 237 45.54 -37.82 -13.28
N PRO A 238 46.65 -37.67 -14.03
CA PRO A 238 46.67 -37.93 -15.47
C PRO A 238 46.47 -39.41 -15.84
N ASP A 239 46.81 -40.36 -14.94
CA ASP A 239 46.78 -41.80 -15.21
C ASP A 239 45.36 -42.44 -15.15
N ALA A 240 44.33 -41.69 -14.76
CA ALA A 240 42.97 -42.21 -14.58
C ALA A 240 42.02 -41.98 -15.78
N TYR A 241 42.43 -41.20 -16.80
CA TYR A 241 41.57 -40.77 -17.90
C TYR A 241 42.18 -40.88 -19.31
N GLU A 242 43.22 -41.68 -19.53
CA GLU A 242 43.56 -42.15 -20.87
C GLU A 242 42.41 -43.04 -21.38
N LYS A 243 41.76 -42.63 -22.48
CA LYS A 243 40.79 -43.48 -23.18
C LYS A 243 41.49 -44.80 -23.52
N PRO A 244 40.95 -45.99 -23.14
CA PRO A 244 41.44 -47.22 -23.73
C PRO A 244 41.23 -47.14 -25.24
N GLU A 245 42.30 -47.41 -26.00
CA GLU A 245 42.26 -47.44 -27.46
C GLU A 245 41.13 -48.38 -27.92
N PRO A 246 40.38 -48.02 -28.98
CA PRO A 246 39.39 -48.94 -29.52
C PRO A 246 40.12 -50.12 -30.16
N GLU A 247 40.10 -51.29 -29.50
CA GLU A 247 40.54 -52.54 -30.11
C GLU A 247 39.75 -52.79 -31.40
N ALA A 248 40.49 -53.04 -32.47
CA ALA A 248 39.97 -53.37 -33.78
C ALA A 248 39.12 -54.65 -33.69
N ALA A 249 37.85 -54.55 -34.09
CA ALA A 249 36.99 -55.69 -34.31
C ALA A 249 37.36 -56.35 -35.66
N GLU A 250 38.08 -57.47 -35.60
CA GLU A 250 38.12 -58.54 -36.61
C GLU A 250 37.28 -59.70 -36.02
N GLY A 251 36.09 -60.03 -36.54
CA GLY A 251 35.83 -61.16 -37.46
C GLY A 251 36.02 -62.52 -36.78
N GLU A 252 35.15 -63.54 -36.74
CA GLU A 252 33.96 -64.02 -37.46
C GLU A 252 33.27 -65.01 -36.48
N GLY A 253 31.95 -65.23 -36.45
CA GLY A 253 31.24 -66.13 -37.36
C GLY A 253 30.31 -67.10 -36.58
N GLU A 254 29.31 -67.63 -37.29
CA GLU A 254 28.36 -68.72 -36.93
C GLU A 254 27.22 -68.41 -35.94
N GLU A 255 26.03 -69.00 -36.03
CA GLU A 255 25.13 -69.40 -37.11
C GLU A 255 23.80 -69.75 -36.40
N SER A 256 22.70 -69.79 -37.16
CA SER A 256 21.46 -70.52 -36.86
C SER A 256 20.47 -69.96 -35.81
N GLY A 257 19.27 -69.62 -36.31
CA GLY A 257 18.12 -70.51 -36.06
C GLY A 257 17.00 -70.01 -35.15
N GLY A 258 15.92 -69.50 -35.77
CA GLY A 258 14.53 -69.58 -35.29
C GLY A 258 14.19 -68.71 -34.07
N ASN A 259 12.95 -68.34 -33.78
CA ASN A 259 11.64 -68.61 -34.33
C ASN A 259 10.67 -67.73 -33.52
N ASP A 260 9.61 -67.21 -34.16
CA ASP A 260 8.32 -66.76 -33.61
C ASP A 260 8.31 -65.78 -32.41
N GLY A 261 7.46 -64.77 -32.30
CA GLY A 261 6.14 -64.50 -32.84
C GLY A 261 5.43 -63.57 -31.84
N GLU A 262 4.32 -62.97 -32.28
CA GLU A 262 3.21 -62.46 -31.46
C GLU A 262 3.50 -61.19 -30.62
N GLU A 263 2.94 -60.04 -31.01
CA GLU A 263 1.55 -59.56 -30.80
C GLU A 263 1.37 -58.84 -29.45
N GLU A 264 0.87 -57.60 -29.56
CA GLU A 264 -0.09 -56.86 -28.70
C GLU A 264 0.20 -56.77 -27.18
N GLU A 265 0.03 -55.64 -26.48
CA GLU A 265 -0.88 -54.49 -26.60
C GLU A 265 -0.19 -53.16 -26.24
#